data_AF-A0A9W9BCH7-F1
#
_entry.id   AF-A0A9W9BCH7-F1
#
_cell.length_a   1.000
_cell.length_b   1.000
_cell.length_c   1.000
_cell.angle_alpha   90.00
_cell.angle_beta   90.00
_cell.angle_gamma   90.00
#
_symmetry.space_group_name_H-M   'P 1'
#
loop_
_entity.id
_entity.type
_entity.pdbx_description
1 polymer ?
#
loop_
_entity_poly.entity_id
_entity_poly.type
_entity_poly.pdbx_seq_one_letter_code
_entity_poly.pdbx_strand_id
1 'polypeptide(L)'
;MKAFAVGVLTLALAARADTSPPQCGVAGDGDDFYTSSTVSNILECQYRCKSDAKCLSSEYRPSNGRCWLYALPVAEAKTRNNTSGTWIFNDRDCLAAPPVPQCNIPGDGSDYYASPTVNSLDQCQTACKNDAKCLSSEYRPSNSRCWLYAGPVSQAKTKNDTTGTYFFYDRDCPVDPQCNVPGDGSSYYSSTTVKTMGDCQNTCSSDPKCLSSEFKPSNGGCWLYSEPVSTAKTKNDTTGTYFFNDRDCPVVSTDPECNIPGDGSSYYTSSTVNTVGDCQNTCTKDPKCLSSEYRPSNGRCWLYAEPVATAKTKNDTTGTYFFYDRNCPVLPPVVQCKVPGDGSSYYKSLTVTGGVSDCQSACKNDDKCSSSEYKPSTGRCWLYERPVAIAKTKNDTTGTYFFYDRECPLPICGENRDGSSFYTSSKESSLKSCQSTCIKDTKCLSFEYKPDNGNCWLFAKSAAESSTPSAATWVFYDRDCVLPN
;
A
#
# COMPACT_ATOMS: atom_id res chain seq x y z
N MET A 1 -83.33 -40.92 -1.88
CA MET A 1 -81.95 -40.64 -2.29
C MET A 1 -81.18 -40.16 -1.06
N LYS A 2 -80.30 -41.00 -0.51
CA LYS A 2 -79.43 -40.69 0.63
C LYS A 2 -77.99 -40.78 0.14
N ALA A 3 -77.22 -39.73 0.38
CA ALA A 3 -75.80 -39.67 0.06
C ALA A 3 -74.99 -40.45 1.12
N PHE A 4 -74.05 -41.27 0.67
CA PHE A 4 -73.00 -41.86 1.49
C PHE A 4 -71.66 -41.28 1.04
N ALA A 5 -71.01 -40.52 1.91
CA ALA A 5 -69.63 -40.13 1.77
C ALA A 5 -68.74 -41.22 2.37
N VAL A 6 -67.87 -41.81 1.55
CA VAL A 6 -66.81 -42.71 1.99
C VAL A 6 -65.54 -41.88 2.15
N GLY A 7 -65.10 -41.70 3.40
CA GLY A 7 -63.77 -41.19 3.73
C GLY A 7 -62.88 -42.35 4.14
N VAL A 8 -61.71 -42.48 3.51
CA VAL A 8 -60.58 -43.29 4.03
C VAL A 8 -59.28 -42.50 3.88
N LEU A 9 -58.98 -41.81 4.98
CA LEU A 9 -57.69 -41.68 5.67
C LEU A 9 -56.40 -41.99 4.88
N THR A 10 -55.73 -40.96 4.38
CA THR A 10 -54.28 -40.97 4.16
C THR A 10 -53.57 -40.69 5.48
N LEU A 11 -52.82 -41.66 6.02
CA LEU A 11 -51.85 -41.43 7.09
C LEU A 11 -50.71 -40.55 6.55
N ALA A 12 -50.75 -39.26 6.86
CA ALA A 12 -49.57 -38.42 6.79
C ALA A 12 -48.74 -38.67 8.05
N LEU A 13 -47.52 -39.21 7.90
CA LEU A 13 -46.50 -39.07 8.93
C LEU A 13 -46.20 -37.57 9.07
N ALA A 14 -46.77 -36.95 10.10
CA ALA A 14 -46.35 -35.63 10.52
C ALA A 14 -44.97 -35.76 11.15
N ALA A 15 -43.92 -35.39 10.41
CA ALA A 15 -42.65 -35.04 11.01
C ALA A 15 -42.92 -33.86 11.94
N ARG A 16 -42.84 -34.10 13.26
CA ARG A 16 -42.84 -33.01 14.23
C ARG A 16 -41.58 -32.19 13.98
N ALA A 17 -41.74 -31.00 13.43
CA ALA A 17 -40.71 -29.98 13.53
C ALA A 17 -40.67 -29.55 14.99
N ASP A 18 -39.77 -30.16 15.76
CA ASP A 18 -39.43 -29.71 17.10
C ASP A 18 -38.75 -28.34 16.96
N THR A 19 -39.35 -27.30 17.53
CA THR A 19 -38.89 -25.91 17.41
C THR A 19 -37.83 -25.54 18.46
N SER A 20 -37.21 -26.54 19.10
CA SER A 20 -36.16 -26.33 20.09
C SER A 20 -34.80 -26.09 19.40
N PRO A 21 -33.99 -25.12 19.88
CA PRO A 21 -32.64 -24.90 19.35
C PRO A 21 -31.79 -26.16 19.52
N PRO A 22 -30.89 -26.48 18.55
CA PRO A 22 -30.04 -27.64 18.65
C PRO A 22 -29.15 -27.58 19.90
N GLN A 23 -28.99 -28.71 20.58
CA GLN A 23 -28.22 -28.88 21.80
C GLN A 23 -26.76 -29.21 21.47
N CYS A 24 -25.89 -28.22 21.59
CA CYS A 24 -24.51 -28.28 21.13
C CYS A 24 -23.51 -28.18 22.29
N GLY A 25 -22.44 -28.97 22.24
CA GLY A 25 -21.40 -28.95 23.26
C GLY A 25 -21.88 -29.40 24.65
N VAL A 26 -22.96 -30.17 24.72
CA VAL A 26 -23.61 -30.50 25.99
C VAL A 26 -22.82 -31.58 26.71
N ALA A 27 -22.42 -31.33 27.95
CA ALA A 27 -21.68 -32.30 28.74
C ALA A 27 -22.60 -33.46 29.20
N GLY A 28 -22.22 -34.70 28.90
CA GLY A 28 -22.96 -35.91 29.22
C GLY A 28 -22.62 -37.08 28.32
N ASP A 29 -23.12 -38.26 28.67
CA ASP A 29 -22.96 -39.50 27.92
C ASP A 29 -24.31 -40.22 27.70
N GLY A 30 -24.38 -41.06 26.67
CA GLY A 30 -25.55 -41.85 26.29
C GLY A 30 -25.19 -43.28 25.94
N ASP A 31 -26.07 -44.24 26.23
CA ASP A 31 -25.73 -45.66 26.15
C ASP A 31 -26.25 -46.35 24.86
N ASP A 32 -27.25 -45.77 24.18
CA ASP A 32 -27.96 -46.36 23.03
C ASP A 32 -27.44 -45.89 21.64
N PHE A 33 -26.12 -45.81 21.49
CA PHE A 33 -25.52 -45.54 20.18
C PHE A 33 -25.68 -46.74 19.25
N TYR A 34 -25.85 -46.51 17.94
CA TYR A 34 -25.95 -47.60 16.97
C TYR A 34 -24.63 -47.90 16.27
N THR A 35 -23.64 -47.01 16.35
CA THR A 35 -22.28 -47.25 15.86
C THR A 35 -21.27 -46.38 16.60
N SER A 36 -20.01 -46.82 16.61
CA SER A 36 -18.91 -46.05 17.17
C SER A 36 -17.65 -46.19 16.34
N SER A 37 -16.83 -45.16 16.35
CA SER A 37 -15.54 -45.11 15.66
C SER A 37 -14.54 -44.30 16.47
N THR A 38 -13.26 -44.47 16.18
CA THR A 38 -12.23 -43.55 16.67
C THR A 38 -12.02 -42.47 15.62
N VAL A 39 -12.04 -41.22 16.06
CA VAL A 39 -11.87 -40.01 15.26
C VAL A 39 -10.92 -39.08 16.00
N SER A 40 -10.21 -38.23 15.28
CA SER A 40 -9.14 -37.47 15.91
C SER A 40 -9.65 -36.22 16.65
N ASN A 41 -10.87 -35.77 16.37
CA ASN A 41 -11.49 -34.61 17.02
C ASN A 41 -13.03 -34.65 16.93
N ILE A 42 -13.66 -33.72 17.66
CA ILE A 42 -15.12 -33.60 17.73
C ILE A 42 -15.79 -33.28 16.39
N LEU A 43 -15.13 -32.51 15.52
CA LEU A 43 -15.70 -32.14 14.22
C LEU A 43 -15.82 -33.34 13.29
N GLU A 44 -14.81 -34.21 13.27
CA GLU A 44 -14.89 -35.46 12.51
C GLU A 44 -16.05 -36.34 13.00
N CYS A 45 -16.31 -36.37 14.31
CA CYS A 45 -17.47 -37.07 14.86
C CYS A 45 -18.81 -36.48 14.35
N GLN A 46 -18.92 -35.15 14.36
CA GLN A 46 -20.10 -34.43 13.86
C GLN A 46 -20.29 -34.62 12.34
N TYR A 47 -19.22 -34.62 11.54
CA TYR A 47 -19.30 -34.88 10.10
C TYR A 47 -19.75 -36.31 9.79
N ARG A 48 -19.24 -37.30 10.52
CA ARG A 48 -19.72 -38.69 10.40
C ARG A 48 -21.21 -38.78 10.70
N CYS A 49 -21.67 -38.11 11.75
CA CYS A 49 -23.10 -37.99 12.03
C CYS A 49 -23.85 -37.34 10.86
N LYS A 50 -23.40 -36.21 10.33
CA LYS A 50 -24.09 -35.53 9.22
C LYS A 50 -24.21 -36.41 7.97
N SER A 51 -23.15 -37.16 7.66
CA SER A 51 -23.07 -38.05 6.50
C SER A 51 -23.89 -39.34 6.64
N ASP A 52 -24.24 -39.73 7.87
CA ASP A 52 -25.05 -40.89 8.15
C ASP A 52 -26.53 -40.49 8.19
N ALA A 53 -27.32 -41.06 7.29
CA ALA A 53 -28.76 -40.75 7.17
C ALA A 53 -29.54 -41.06 8.45
N LYS A 54 -29.10 -42.03 9.25
CA LYS A 54 -29.72 -42.46 10.51
C LYS A 54 -29.31 -41.60 11.70
N CYS A 55 -28.20 -40.88 11.62
CA CYS A 55 -27.73 -40.08 12.75
C CYS A 55 -28.63 -38.87 13.01
N LEU A 56 -28.93 -38.61 14.28
CA LEU A 56 -29.57 -37.39 14.76
C LEU A 56 -28.73 -36.68 15.84
N SER A 57 -27.78 -37.36 16.50
CA SER A 57 -26.80 -36.74 17.40
C SER A 57 -25.53 -37.58 17.52
N SER A 58 -24.48 -36.97 18.09
CA SER A 58 -23.16 -37.59 18.27
C SER A 58 -22.56 -37.29 19.64
N GLU A 59 -21.86 -38.26 20.21
CA GLU A 59 -21.07 -38.16 21.44
C GLU A 59 -19.58 -38.25 21.09
N TYR A 60 -18.78 -37.33 21.63
CA TYR A 60 -17.32 -37.35 21.47
C TYR A 60 -16.61 -37.33 22.81
N ARG A 61 -15.58 -38.18 22.94
CA ARG A 61 -14.67 -38.20 24.08
C ARG A 61 -13.27 -37.71 23.69
N PRO A 62 -12.87 -36.50 24.11
CA PRO A 62 -11.56 -35.93 23.75
C PRO A 62 -10.36 -36.77 24.18
N SER A 63 -10.43 -37.44 25.33
CA SER A 63 -9.28 -38.14 25.91
C SER A 63 -8.78 -39.33 25.11
N ASN A 64 -9.61 -39.90 24.23
CA ASN A 64 -9.27 -41.08 23.44
C ASN A 64 -9.84 -41.03 22.01
N GLY A 65 -10.37 -39.88 21.59
CA GLY A 65 -10.90 -39.68 20.25
C GLY A 65 -12.13 -40.51 19.93
N ARG A 66 -12.84 -41.06 20.90
CA ARG A 66 -13.95 -41.96 20.57
C ARG A 66 -15.22 -41.18 20.23
N CYS A 67 -15.88 -41.62 19.18
CA CYS A 67 -17.08 -41.04 18.61
C CYS A 67 -18.19 -42.08 18.57
N TRP A 68 -19.38 -41.73 19.07
CA TRP A 68 -20.57 -42.55 19.03
C TRP A 68 -21.70 -41.81 18.31
N LEU A 69 -22.45 -42.51 17.46
CA LEU A 69 -23.56 -41.94 16.69
C LEU A 69 -24.90 -42.50 17.18
N TYR A 70 -25.88 -41.62 17.32
CA TYR A 70 -27.19 -41.92 17.89
C TYR A 70 -28.28 -41.63 16.87
N ALA A 71 -29.34 -42.44 16.88
CA ALA A 71 -30.51 -42.27 16.02
C ALA A 71 -31.57 -41.37 16.65
N LEU A 72 -31.21 -40.67 17.73
CA LEU A 72 -32.05 -39.80 18.52
C LEU A 72 -31.34 -38.44 18.70
N PRO A 73 -32.05 -37.31 18.81
CA PRO A 73 -31.46 -36.01 19.15
C PRO A 73 -30.89 -36.05 20.59
N VAL A 74 -30.00 -35.11 20.93
CA VAL A 74 -29.33 -35.04 22.24
C VAL A 74 -30.33 -35.01 23.39
N ALA A 75 -31.46 -34.32 23.22
CA ALA A 75 -32.51 -34.21 24.23
C ALA A 75 -33.09 -35.57 24.66
N GLU A 76 -33.00 -36.58 23.77
CA GLU A 76 -33.51 -37.93 23.99
C GLU A 76 -32.38 -38.96 24.17
N ALA A 77 -31.24 -38.77 23.49
CA ALA A 77 -30.10 -39.69 23.53
C ALA A 77 -29.27 -39.58 24.82
N LYS A 78 -29.28 -38.41 25.47
CA LYS A 78 -28.49 -38.15 26.67
C LYS A 78 -29.12 -38.81 27.90
N THR A 79 -28.51 -39.89 28.39
CA THR A 79 -29.01 -40.63 29.56
C THR A 79 -28.39 -40.16 30.87
N ARG A 80 -27.23 -39.50 30.82
CA ARG A 80 -26.49 -39.08 32.01
C ARG A 80 -25.96 -37.64 31.92
N ASN A 81 -26.12 -36.89 33.01
CA ASN A 81 -25.48 -35.59 33.18
C ASN A 81 -24.06 -35.79 33.73
N ASN A 82 -23.06 -35.41 32.94
CA ASN A 82 -21.68 -35.42 33.38
C ASN A 82 -21.14 -33.99 33.46
N THR A 83 -21.04 -33.42 34.66
CA THR A 83 -20.58 -32.05 34.89
C THR A 83 -19.07 -31.85 34.71
N SER A 84 -18.30 -32.91 34.44
CA SER A 84 -16.85 -32.84 34.25
C SER A 84 -16.40 -32.47 32.83
N GLY A 85 -17.32 -32.39 31.85
CA GLY A 85 -16.98 -32.09 30.45
C GLY A 85 -16.18 -33.19 29.73
N THR A 86 -16.10 -34.39 30.32
CA THR A 86 -15.34 -35.54 29.78
C THR A 86 -15.92 -36.07 28.46
N TRP A 87 -17.20 -35.81 28.21
CA TRP A 87 -17.98 -36.32 27.07
C TRP A 87 -18.86 -35.20 26.55
N ILE A 88 -18.91 -35.06 25.22
CA ILE A 88 -19.52 -33.90 24.56
C ILE A 88 -20.58 -34.40 23.57
N PHE A 89 -21.85 -34.08 23.84
CA PHE A 89 -23.00 -34.34 22.97
C PHE A 89 -23.28 -33.18 22.03
N ASN A 90 -23.65 -33.52 20.80
CA ASN A 90 -24.04 -32.56 19.76
C ASN A 90 -25.18 -33.13 18.93
N ASP A 91 -26.25 -32.36 18.75
CA ASP A 91 -27.25 -32.65 17.72
C ASP A 91 -26.59 -32.63 16.34
N ARG A 92 -27.19 -33.33 15.38
CA ARG A 92 -26.74 -33.36 13.99
C ARG A 92 -26.62 -31.95 13.39
N ASP A 93 -27.48 -31.05 13.83
CA ASP A 93 -27.54 -29.66 13.37
C ASP A 93 -26.62 -28.72 14.17
N CYS A 94 -25.83 -29.25 15.13
CA CYS A 94 -24.80 -28.51 15.86
C CYS A 94 -23.53 -28.20 15.07
N LEU A 95 -23.57 -28.41 13.76
CA LEU A 95 -22.58 -27.83 12.89
C LEU A 95 -22.74 -26.31 12.96
N ALA A 96 -21.97 -25.70 13.86
CA ALA A 96 -21.47 -24.36 13.64
C ALA A 96 -20.92 -24.27 12.21
N ALA A 97 -20.91 -23.05 11.66
CA ALA A 97 -20.32 -22.74 10.36
C ALA A 97 -19.08 -23.62 10.08
N PRO A 98 -18.88 -24.07 8.82
CA PRO A 98 -17.69 -24.86 8.47
C PRO A 98 -16.48 -24.24 9.16
N PRO A 99 -15.62 -25.04 9.84
CA PRO A 99 -14.50 -24.47 10.55
C PRO A 99 -13.78 -23.55 9.58
N VAL A 100 -13.50 -22.32 10.03
CA VAL A 100 -12.58 -21.46 9.28
C VAL A 100 -11.35 -22.34 9.01
N PRO A 101 -11.02 -22.61 7.74
CA PRO A 101 -9.94 -23.54 7.43
C PRO A 101 -8.68 -23.10 8.16
N GLN A 102 -7.97 -24.04 8.77
CA GLN A 102 -6.76 -23.73 9.51
C GLN A 102 -5.65 -23.44 8.50
N CYS A 103 -5.42 -22.16 8.26
CA CYS A 103 -4.48 -21.67 7.26
C CYS A 103 -3.27 -21.03 7.92
N ASN A 104 -2.10 -21.20 7.31
CA ASN A 104 -0.85 -20.61 7.76
C ASN A 104 -0.52 -20.96 9.22
N ILE A 105 -0.77 -22.20 9.64
CA ILE A 105 -0.52 -22.64 11.01
C ILE A 105 0.94 -23.08 11.14
N PRO A 106 1.77 -22.43 11.97
CA PRO A 106 3.15 -22.87 12.17
C PRO A 106 3.21 -24.25 12.81
N GLY A 107 3.95 -25.18 12.22
CA GLY A 107 4.12 -26.54 12.72
C GLY A 107 4.72 -27.50 11.70
N ASP A 108 5.27 -28.62 12.17
CA ASP A 108 5.72 -29.75 11.34
C ASP A 108 4.84 -30.99 11.59
N GLY A 109 4.62 -31.74 10.52
CA GLY A 109 3.91 -33.01 10.54
C GLY A 109 4.85 -34.20 10.47
N SER A 110 4.31 -35.34 10.84
CA SER A 110 4.82 -36.65 10.43
C SER A 110 3.69 -37.39 9.71
N ASP A 111 4.02 -38.41 8.92
CA ASP A 111 3.04 -39.25 8.22
C ASP A 111 2.33 -38.63 6.99
N TYR A 112 3.02 -37.76 6.25
CA TYR A 112 2.60 -37.36 4.90
C TYR A 112 2.59 -38.57 3.96
N TYR A 113 1.67 -38.61 3.00
CA TYR A 113 1.60 -39.70 2.02
C TYR A 113 2.23 -39.34 0.67
N ALA A 114 2.45 -38.05 0.40
CA ALA A 114 3.12 -37.56 -0.81
C ALA A 114 3.91 -36.29 -0.51
N SER A 115 4.98 -36.04 -1.29
CA SER A 115 5.77 -34.81 -1.17
C SER A 115 6.21 -34.26 -2.53
N PRO A 116 5.30 -33.60 -3.27
CA PRO A 116 5.64 -33.03 -4.57
C PRO A 116 6.65 -31.88 -4.44
N THR A 117 7.51 -31.75 -5.44
CA THR A 117 8.32 -30.54 -5.61
C THR A 117 7.47 -29.48 -6.29
N VAL A 118 7.28 -28.34 -5.62
CA VAL A 118 6.48 -27.21 -6.10
C VAL A 118 7.29 -25.94 -5.93
N ASN A 119 7.02 -24.87 -6.68
CA ASN A 119 7.80 -23.62 -6.60
C ASN A 119 7.12 -22.54 -5.74
N SER A 120 5.91 -22.78 -5.24
CA SER A 120 5.16 -21.83 -4.42
C SER A 120 4.17 -22.53 -3.48
N LEU A 121 3.67 -21.79 -2.48
CA LEU A 121 2.58 -22.21 -1.62
C LEU A 121 1.32 -22.53 -2.44
N ASP A 122 0.98 -21.68 -3.41
CA ASP A 122 -0.19 -21.88 -4.28
C ASP A 122 -0.14 -23.23 -4.96
N GLN A 123 1.01 -23.60 -5.52
CA GLN A 123 1.20 -24.89 -6.17
C GLN A 123 1.06 -26.06 -5.19
N CYS A 124 1.46 -25.88 -3.92
CA CYS A 124 1.23 -26.87 -2.86
C CYS A 124 -0.26 -27.03 -2.54
N GLN A 125 -0.98 -25.92 -2.36
CA GLN A 125 -2.42 -25.94 -2.08
C GLN A 125 -3.23 -26.47 -3.27
N THR A 126 -2.86 -26.13 -4.51
CA THR A 126 -3.45 -26.68 -5.74
C THR A 126 -3.18 -28.18 -5.86
N ALA A 127 -1.96 -28.64 -5.57
CA ALA A 127 -1.65 -30.06 -5.54
C ALA A 127 -2.54 -30.81 -4.53
N CYS A 128 -2.77 -30.22 -3.35
CA CYS A 128 -3.71 -30.77 -2.38
C CYS A 128 -5.17 -30.74 -2.87
N LYS A 129 -5.65 -29.64 -3.45
CA LYS A 129 -7.02 -29.54 -3.98
C LYS A 129 -7.32 -30.55 -5.09
N ASN A 130 -6.33 -30.83 -5.94
CA ASN A 130 -6.47 -31.75 -7.06
C ASN A 130 -6.30 -33.22 -6.66
N ASP A 131 -5.77 -33.52 -5.48
CA ASP A 131 -5.63 -34.87 -4.95
C ASP A 131 -6.83 -35.21 -4.05
N ALA A 132 -7.67 -36.14 -4.50
CA ALA A 132 -8.88 -36.56 -3.77
C ALA A 132 -8.60 -37.12 -2.36
N LYS A 133 -7.37 -37.58 -2.08
CA LYS A 133 -6.95 -38.08 -0.77
C LYS A 133 -6.45 -36.96 0.14
N CYS A 134 -6.11 -35.79 -0.38
CA CYS A 134 -5.57 -34.69 0.41
C CYS A 134 -6.67 -34.00 1.21
N LEU A 135 -6.41 -33.78 2.51
CA LEU A 135 -7.23 -32.96 3.39
C LEU A 135 -6.45 -31.78 4.00
N SER A 136 -5.11 -31.83 4.01
CA SER A 136 -4.25 -30.69 4.34
C SER A 136 -2.86 -30.82 3.71
N SER A 137 -2.13 -29.71 3.71
CA SER A 137 -0.77 -29.62 3.18
C SER A 137 0.16 -28.87 4.13
N GLU A 138 1.44 -29.23 4.11
CA GLU A 138 2.53 -28.51 4.77
C GLU A 138 3.45 -27.93 3.69
N TYR A 139 3.82 -26.66 3.84
CA TYR A 139 4.71 -25.97 2.92
C TYR A 139 5.90 -25.35 3.66
N ARG A 140 7.09 -25.54 3.08
CA ARG A 140 8.32 -24.89 3.53
C ARG A 140 8.84 -23.92 2.46
N PRO A 141 8.80 -22.60 2.71
CA PRO A 141 9.23 -21.59 1.73
C PRO A 141 10.71 -21.67 1.34
N SER A 142 11.59 -22.00 2.31
CA SER A 142 13.05 -21.94 2.12
C SER A 142 13.62 -22.97 1.14
N ASN A 143 12.88 -24.04 0.83
CA ASN A 143 13.32 -25.07 -0.11
C ASN A 143 12.19 -25.57 -1.03
N SER A 144 11.10 -24.80 -1.11
CA SER A 144 9.97 -25.05 -2.02
C SER A 144 9.46 -26.49 -1.93
N ARG A 145 9.29 -26.98 -0.70
CA ARG A 145 8.87 -28.36 -0.45
C ARG A 145 7.44 -28.38 0.08
N CYS A 146 6.65 -29.28 -0.50
CA CYS A 146 5.25 -29.50 -0.16
C CYS A 146 5.07 -30.93 0.33
N TRP A 147 4.27 -31.11 1.37
CA TRP A 147 3.87 -32.43 1.89
C TRP A 147 2.35 -32.50 1.97
N LEU A 148 1.76 -33.59 1.48
CA LEU A 148 0.32 -33.80 1.43
C LEU A 148 -0.12 -34.83 2.49
N TYR A 149 -1.21 -34.51 3.19
CA TYR A 149 -1.72 -35.28 4.32
C TYR A 149 -3.17 -35.70 4.10
N ALA A 150 -3.51 -36.89 4.58
CA ALA A 150 -4.85 -37.47 4.44
C ALA A 150 -5.79 -37.08 5.58
N GLY A 151 -5.32 -36.26 6.53
CA GLY A 151 -6.10 -35.64 7.60
C GLY A 151 -6.04 -34.11 7.51
N PRO A 152 -6.99 -33.38 8.11
CA PRO A 152 -6.94 -31.92 8.22
C PRO A 152 -5.77 -31.46 9.12
N VAL A 153 -5.45 -30.18 9.14
CA VAL A 153 -4.34 -29.58 9.91
C VAL A 153 -4.41 -29.94 11.39
N SER A 154 -5.61 -29.94 11.98
CA SER A 154 -5.86 -30.36 13.36
C SER A 154 -5.40 -31.79 13.69
N GLN A 155 -5.13 -32.61 12.68
CA GLN A 155 -4.67 -33.99 12.80
C GLN A 155 -3.24 -34.17 12.27
N ALA A 156 -2.92 -33.53 11.15
CA ALA A 156 -1.64 -33.66 10.45
C ALA A 156 -0.49 -32.94 11.18
N LYS A 157 -0.80 -31.85 11.89
CA LYS A 157 0.20 -31.12 12.66
C LYS A 157 0.56 -31.89 13.93
N THR A 158 1.82 -32.30 14.02
CA THR A 158 2.31 -33.10 15.16
C THR A 158 3.15 -32.30 16.15
N LYS A 159 3.76 -31.17 15.74
CA LYS A 159 4.43 -30.25 16.66
C LYS A 159 4.23 -28.78 16.27
N ASN A 160 4.45 -27.92 17.25
CA ASN A 160 4.48 -26.47 17.04
C ASN A 160 5.86 -26.05 16.54
N ASP A 161 5.90 -25.26 15.48
CA ASP A 161 7.11 -24.60 15.01
C ASP A 161 7.06 -23.12 15.42
N THR A 162 7.84 -22.75 16.43
CA THR A 162 7.93 -21.35 16.90
C THR A 162 8.88 -20.51 16.04
N THR A 163 9.56 -21.11 15.07
CA THR A 163 10.51 -20.42 14.18
C THR A 163 9.89 -19.93 12.87
N GLY A 164 8.66 -20.38 12.54
CA GLY A 164 7.98 -20.00 11.30
C GLY A 164 8.66 -20.56 10.04
N THR A 165 9.20 -21.78 10.12
CA THR A 165 9.87 -22.46 9.01
C THR A 165 8.90 -23.34 8.20
N TYR A 166 7.92 -23.95 8.88
CA TYR A 166 6.92 -24.86 8.30
C TYR A 166 5.50 -24.37 8.58
N PHE A 167 4.64 -24.42 7.56
CA PHE A 167 3.28 -23.91 7.64
C PHE A 167 2.27 -24.92 7.11
N PHE A 168 1.21 -25.14 7.88
CA PHE A 168 0.09 -26.02 7.56
C PHE A 168 -1.12 -25.27 7.02
N TYR A 169 -1.80 -25.90 6.06
CA TYR A 169 -3.00 -25.39 5.40
C TYR A 169 -4.00 -26.53 5.19
N ASP A 170 -5.24 -26.37 5.66
CA ASP A 170 -6.34 -27.25 5.27
C ASP A 170 -6.59 -27.15 3.75
N ARG A 171 -7.12 -28.22 3.14
CA ARG A 171 -7.42 -28.25 1.70
C ARG A 171 -8.27 -27.06 1.24
N ASP A 172 -9.22 -26.68 2.08
CA ASP A 172 -10.18 -25.63 1.79
C ASP A 172 -9.66 -24.23 2.17
N CYS A 173 -8.38 -24.11 2.54
CA CYS A 173 -7.75 -22.80 2.65
C CYS A 173 -7.88 -22.02 1.34
N PRO A 174 -8.16 -20.71 1.41
CA PRO A 174 -7.99 -19.85 0.25
C PRO A 174 -6.55 -20.04 -0.25
N VAL A 175 -6.41 -20.21 -1.55
CA VAL A 175 -5.10 -20.03 -2.17
C VAL A 175 -4.79 -18.55 -1.99
N ASP A 176 -3.58 -18.19 -1.58
CA ASP A 176 -3.23 -16.78 -1.48
C ASP A 176 -3.53 -16.16 -2.86
N PRO A 177 -4.47 -15.20 -2.93
CA PRO A 177 -4.90 -14.68 -4.20
C PRO A 177 -3.69 -14.02 -4.87
N GLN A 178 -3.47 -14.35 -6.14
CA GLN A 178 -2.36 -13.80 -6.90
C GLN A 178 -2.69 -12.36 -7.25
N CYS A 179 -2.20 -11.44 -6.41
CA CYS A 179 -2.50 -10.02 -6.52
C CYS A 179 -1.33 -9.25 -7.12
N ASN A 180 -1.68 -8.28 -7.95
CA ASN A 180 -0.75 -7.37 -8.61
C ASN A 180 0.40 -8.09 -9.34
N VAL A 181 0.10 -9.25 -9.95
CA VAL A 181 1.09 -10.08 -10.64
C VAL A 181 1.36 -9.52 -12.02
N PRO A 182 2.60 -9.11 -12.34
CA PRO A 182 2.91 -8.59 -13.67
C PRO A 182 2.74 -9.66 -14.75
N GLY A 183 1.99 -9.36 -15.82
CA GLY A 183 1.75 -10.26 -16.95
C GLY A 183 0.59 -9.83 -17.84
N ASP A 184 0.53 -10.39 -19.05
CA ASP A 184 -0.60 -10.26 -20.00
C ASP A 184 -1.27 -11.61 -20.30
N GLY A 185 -2.58 -11.56 -20.54
CA GLY A 185 -3.38 -12.69 -21.00
C GLY A 185 -4.01 -12.40 -22.36
N SER A 186 -4.59 -13.43 -22.97
CA SER A 186 -5.21 -13.31 -24.30
C SER A 186 -6.62 -13.89 -24.40
N SER A 187 -7.08 -14.60 -23.37
CA SER A 187 -8.34 -15.36 -23.33
C SER A 187 -9.42 -14.71 -22.45
N TYR A 188 -9.40 -13.38 -22.32
CA TYR A 188 -10.43 -12.65 -21.59
C TYR A 188 -11.80 -12.81 -22.27
N TYR A 189 -12.87 -12.85 -21.48
CA TYR A 189 -14.24 -12.94 -22.01
C TYR A 189 -14.96 -11.59 -22.05
N SER A 190 -14.43 -10.59 -21.36
CA SER A 190 -14.97 -9.22 -21.31
C SER A 190 -13.85 -8.22 -21.10
N SER A 191 -14.05 -6.99 -21.57
CA SER A 191 -13.11 -5.90 -21.37
C SER A 191 -13.83 -4.56 -21.28
N THR A 192 -13.31 -3.67 -20.45
CA THR A 192 -13.80 -2.29 -20.27
C THR A 192 -12.62 -1.35 -20.02
N THR A 193 -12.89 -0.05 -19.90
CA THR A 193 -11.92 0.95 -19.47
C THR A 193 -12.35 1.52 -18.12
N VAL A 194 -11.45 1.51 -17.16
CA VAL A 194 -11.65 2.01 -15.80
C VAL A 194 -10.51 2.96 -15.42
N LYS A 195 -10.66 3.70 -14.32
CA LYS A 195 -9.65 4.67 -13.90
C LYS A 195 -8.55 4.02 -13.09
N THR A 196 -8.89 3.02 -12.28
CA THR A 196 -7.97 2.44 -11.30
C THR A 196 -7.97 0.91 -11.33
N MET A 197 -6.92 0.31 -10.75
CA MET A 197 -6.86 -1.12 -10.47
C MET A 197 -8.05 -1.59 -9.63
N GLY A 198 -8.38 -0.83 -8.58
CA GLY A 198 -9.51 -1.11 -7.69
C GLY A 198 -10.85 -1.14 -8.43
N ASP A 199 -11.05 -0.23 -9.38
CA ASP A 199 -12.24 -0.25 -10.25
C ASP A 199 -12.29 -1.53 -11.10
N CYS A 200 -11.15 -1.99 -11.60
CA CYS A 200 -11.07 -3.23 -12.38
C CYS A 200 -11.38 -4.46 -11.52
N GLN A 201 -10.81 -4.52 -10.30
CA GLN A 201 -11.11 -5.55 -9.32
C GLN A 201 -12.59 -5.53 -8.92
N ASN A 202 -13.17 -4.36 -8.66
CA ASN A 202 -14.60 -4.23 -8.35
C ASN A 202 -15.49 -4.69 -9.51
N THR A 203 -15.09 -4.38 -10.75
CA THR A 203 -15.79 -4.86 -11.94
C THR A 203 -15.76 -6.39 -12.00
N CYS A 204 -14.61 -7.01 -11.70
CA CYS A 204 -14.48 -8.46 -11.60
C CYS A 204 -15.32 -9.04 -10.45
N SER A 205 -15.20 -8.51 -9.23
CA SER A 205 -15.92 -9.02 -8.05
C SER A 205 -17.44 -8.96 -8.20
N SER A 206 -17.94 -7.98 -8.96
CA SER A 206 -19.37 -7.80 -9.29
C SER A 206 -19.86 -8.75 -10.38
N ASP A 207 -18.96 -9.34 -11.18
CA ASP A 207 -19.29 -10.30 -12.22
C ASP A 207 -19.13 -11.74 -11.67
N PRO A 208 -20.22 -12.51 -11.52
CA PRO A 208 -20.15 -13.86 -10.97
C PRO A 208 -19.29 -14.83 -11.81
N LYS A 209 -19.07 -14.55 -13.10
CA LYS A 209 -18.21 -15.37 -13.98
C LYS A 209 -16.72 -15.03 -13.82
N CYS A 210 -16.40 -13.86 -13.28
CA CYS A 210 -15.01 -13.42 -13.17
C CYS A 210 -14.30 -14.17 -12.05
N LEU A 211 -13.13 -14.73 -12.35
CA LEU A 211 -12.22 -15.34 -11.39
C LEU A 211 -10.88 -14.60 -11.29
N SER A 212 -10.52 -13.81 -12.31
CA SER A 212 -9.39 -12.88 -12.25
C SER A 212 -9.55 -11.72 -13.24
N SER A 213 -8.77 -10.66 -13.03
CA SER A 213 -8.78 -9.44 -13.84
C SER A 213 -7.36 -8.99 -14.18
N GLU A 214 -7.20 -8.38 -15.35
CA GLU A 214 -5.96 -7.75 -15.81
C GLU A 214 -6.18 -6.25 -15.98
N PHE A 215 -5.27 -5.43 -15.47
CA PHE A 215 -5.34 -3.97 -15.58
C PHE A 215 -4.07 -3.39 -16.18
N LYS A 216 -4.24 -2.40 -17.08
CA LYS A 216 -3.16 -1.61 -17.67
C LYS A 216 -3.25 -0.15 -17.21
N PRO A 217 -2.35 0.33 -16.35
CA PRO A 217 -2.43 1.70 -15.81
C PRO A 217 -2.33 2.81 -16.86
N SER A 218 -1.56 2.62 -17.92
CA SER A 218 -1.27 3.69 -18.89
C SER A 218 -2.50 4.19 -19.66
N ASN A 219 -3.53 3.35 -19.80
CA ASN A 219 -4.73 3.67 -20.56
C ASN A 219 -6.04 3.23 -19.86
N GLY A 220 -5.94 2.66 -18.65
CA GLY A 220 -7.11 2.22 -17.89
C GLY A 220 -7.75 0.93 -18.41
N GLY A 221 -7.11 0.19 -19.31
CA GLY A 221 -7.67 -1.06 -19.82
C GLY A 221 -7.89 -2.07 -18.71
N CYS A 222 -9.07 -2.70 -18.69
CA CYS A 222 -9.46 -3.73 -17.73
C CYS A 222 -10.05 -4.93 -18.46
N TRP A 223 -9.49 -6.11 -18.28
CA TRP A 223 -9.91 -7.36 -18.92
C TRP A 223 -10.30 -8.40 -17.88
N LEU A 224 -11.42 -9.10 -18.09
CA LEU A 224 -11.97 -10.08 -17.15
C LEU A 224 -11.83 -11.50 -17.67
N TYR A 225 -11.42 -12.40 -16.78
CA TYR A 225 -11.12 -13.79 -17.08
C TYR A 225 -11.99 -14.72 -16.22
N SER A 226 -12.44 -15.84 -16.82
CA SER A 226 -13.23 -16.87 -16.14
C SER A 226 -12.35 -17.95 -15.52
N GLU A 227 -11.06 -17.66 -15.36
CA GLU A 227 -10.03 -18.52 -14.81
C GLU A 227 -9.22 -17.70 -13.80
N PRO A 228 -8.64 -18.31 -12.76
CA PRO A 228 -7.74 -17.61 -11.84
C PRO A 228 -6.45 -17.18 -12.56
N VAL A 229 -5.69 -16.26 -11.97
CA VAL A 229 -4.43 -15.72 -12.51
C VAL A 229 -3.45 -16.83 -12.88
N SER A 230 -3.38 -17.89 -12.07
CA SER A 230 -2.50 -19.04 -12.30
C SER A 230 -2.72 -19.75 -13.64
N THR A 231 -3.89 -19.56 -14.26
CA THR A 231 -4.23 -20.11 -15.58
C THR A 231 -4.38 -19.01 -16.63
N ALA A 232 -5.03 -17.89 -16.28
CA ALA A 232 -5.34 -16.79 -17.20
C ALA A 232 -4.09 -16.05 -17.69
N LYS A 233 -3.06 -15.97 -16.84
CA LYS A 233 -1.79 -15.32 -17.18
C LYS A 233 -0.98 -16.23 -18.12
N THR A 234 -0.82 -15.79 -19.36
CA THR A 234 -0.10 -16.57 -20.39
C THR A 234 1.35 -16.13 -20.57
N LYS A 235 1.71 -14.94 -20.11
CA LYS A 235 3.03 -14.34 -20.28
C LYS A 235 3.46 -13.54 -19.05
N ASN A 236 4.77 -13.52 -18.81
CA ASN A 236 5.38 -12.69 -17.79
C ASN A 236 5.69 -11.30 -18.38
N ASP A 237 5.28 -10.26 -17.67
CA ASP A 237 5.65 -8.88 -18.00
C ASP A 237 6.66 -8.35 -16.99
N THR A 238 7.95 -8.37 -17.34
CA THR A 238 9.02 -7.86 -16.47
C THR A 238 9.07 -6.33 -16.40
N THR A 239 8.24 -5.62 -17.17
CA THR A 239 8.21 -4.15 -17.23
C THR A 239 7.15 -3.54 -16.33
N GLY A 240 6.21 -4.34 -15.80
CA GLY A 240 5.12 -3.85 -14.95
C GLY A 240 4.13 -2.96 -15.72
N THR A 241 3.84 -3.30 -16.98
CA THR A 241 2.86 -2.61 -17.81
C THR A 241 1.44 -3.13 -17.57
N TYR A 242 1.30 -4.44 -17.32
CA TYR A 242 0.03 -5.12 -17.07
C TYR A 242 0.06 -5.87 -15.74
N PHE A 243 -1.06 -5.87 -15.02
CA PHE A 243 -1.15 -6.46 -13.69
C PHE A 243 -2.40 -7.33 -13.55
N PHE A 244 -2.18 -8.60 -13.21
CA PHE A 244 -3.21 -9.57 -12.89
C PHE A 244 -3.58 -9.57 -11.41
N ASN A 245 -4.87 -9.74 -11.14
CA ASN A 245 -5.41 -9.93 -9.81
C ASN A 245 -6.48 -11.03 -9.82
N ASP A 246 -6.36 -12.01 -8.94
CA ASP A 246 -7.46 -12.92 -8.64
C ASP A 246 -8.65 -12.14 -8.06
N ARG A 247 -9.86 -12.68 -8.23
CA ARG A 247 -11.10 -12.06 -7.73
C ARG A 247 -11.05 -11.76 -6.23
N ASP A 248 -10.45 -12.65 -5.46
CA ASP A 248 -10.40 -12.56 -4.00
C ASP A 248 -9.26 -11.68 -3.49
N CYS A 249 -8.52 -11.01 -4.40
CA CYS A 249 -7.58 -9.98 -4.01
C CYS A 249 -8.30 -8.88 -3.22
N PRO A 250 -7.67 -8.35 -2.15
CA PRO A 250 -8.14 -7.13 -1.52
C PRO A 250 -8.33 -6.09 -2.60
N VAL A 251 -9.56 -5.59 -2.73
CA VAL A 251 -9.83 -4.45 -3.61
C VAL A 251 -8.93 -3.34 -3.13
N VAL A 252 -7.98 -2.93 -3.95
CA VAL A 252 -7.13 -1.79 -3.65
C VAL A 252 -8.04 -0.56 -3.75
N SER A 253 -8.76 -0.27 -2.67
CA SER A 253 -9.52 0.95 -2.50
C SER A 253 -8.50 2.08 -2.45
N THR A 254 -8.34 2.84 -3.53
CA THR A 254 -7.36 3.93 -3.56
C THR A 254 -7.97 5.19 -4.15
N ASP A 255 -8.49 6.05 -3.28
CA ASP A 255 -7.78 7.31 -3.23
C ASP A 255 -6.47 7.00 -2.49
N PRO A 256 -5.32 7.01 -3.18
CA PRO A 256 -4.05 6.71 -2.54
C PRO A 256 -3.84 7.68 -1.38
N GLU A 257 -3.41 7.17 -0.24
CA GLU A 257 -3.13 7.99 0.93
C GLU A 257 -1.81 8.72 0.69
N CYS A 258 -1.95 9.94 0.15
CA CYS A 258 -0.84 10.79 -0.21
C CYS A 258 -0.72 11.96 0.76
N ASN A 259 0.52 12.30 1.12
CA ASN A 259 0.83 13.43 1.99
C ASN A 259 0.15 13.31 3.36
N ILE A 260 0.08 12.09 3.91
CA ILE A 260 -0.56 11.84 5.19
C ILE A 260 0.44 12.09 6.32
N PRO A 261 0.19 13.06 7.22
CA PRO A 261 1.08 13.28 8.35
C PRO A 261 1.04 12.10 9.32
N GLY A 262 2.20 11.51 9.61
CA GLY A 262 2.31 10.38 10.52
C GLY A 262 3.69 9.76 10.59
N ASP A 263 3.90 8.91 11.60
CA ASP A 263 5.15 8.19 11.88
C ASP A 263 4.89 6.69 11.95
N GLY A 264 5.83 5.89 11.43
CA GLY A 264 5.80 4.43 11.44
C GLY A 264 7.08 3.83 12.01
N SER A 265 7.02 2.57 12.44
CA SER A 265 8.18 1.89 13.05
C SER A 265 8.63 0.62 12.33
N SER A 266 7.79 0.05 11.46
CA SER A 266 7.99 -1.26 10.85
C SER A 266 8.51 -1.19 9.41
N TYR A 267 9.34 -0.18 9.10
CA TYR A 267 9.99 -0.09 7.80
C TYR A 267 11.01 -1.22 7.62
N TYR A 268 11.18 -1.71 6.40
CA TYR A 268 12.17 -2.77 6.12
C TYR A 268 13.50 -2.20 5.61
N THR A 269 13.52 -0.95 5.15
CA THR A 269 14.74 -0.26 4.75
C THR A 269 14.57 1.25 4.85
N SER A 270 15.70 1.96 4.84
CA SER A 270 15.73 3.40 4.89
C SER A 270 16.95 3.97 4.20
N SER A 271 16.81 5.19 3.69
CA SER A 271 17.86 5.92 3.00
C SER A 271 17.77 7.41 3.30
N THR A 272 18.73 8.18 2.79
CA THR A 272 18.68 9.64 2.83
C THR A 272 18.61 10.16 1.40
N VAL A 273 17.53 10.87 1.10
CA VAL A 273 17.23 11.46 -0.20
C VAL A 273 17.10 12.98 -0.06
N ASN A 274 16.97 13.70 -1.18
CA ASN A 274 16.92 15.16 -1.18
C ASN A 274 15.50 15.70 -1.18
N THR A 275 14.56 14.97 -1.78
CA THR A 275 13.17 15.39 -1.92
C THR A 275 12.19 14.27 -1.58
N VAL A 276 10.95 14.65 -1.32
CA VAL A 276 9.84 13.67 -1.19
C VAL A 276 9.67 12.85 -2.47
N GLY A 277 9.80 13.48 -3.64
CA GLY A 277 9.72 12.81 -4.94
C GLY A 277 10.81 11.75 -5.12
N ASP A 278 12.03 12.00 -4.62
CA ASP A 278 13.10 10.99 -4.60
C ASP A 278 12.73 9.79 -3.71
N CYS A 279 12.09 10.04 -2.56
CA CYS A 279 11.62 8.97 -1.67
C CYS A 279 10.53 8.12 -2.34
N GLN A 280 9.54 8.78 -2.95
CA GLN A 280 8.48 8.12 -3.73
C GLN A 280 9.08 7.30 -4.88
N ASN A 281 10.01 7.87 -5.66
CA ASN A 281 10.70 7.16 -6.73
C ASN A 281 11.49 5.94 -6.24
N THR A 282 12.13 6.04 -5.07
CA THR A 282 12.82 4.91 -4.44
C THR A 282 11.83 3.79 -4.13
N CYS A 283 10.66 4.14 -3.59
CA CYS A 283 9.57 3.18 -3.36
C CYS A 283 9.04 2.57 -4.67
N THR A 284 8.75 3.37 -5.68
CA THR A 284 8.21 2.89 -6.96
C THR A 284 9.16 1.88 -7.64
N LYS A 285 10.48 2.08 -7.51
CA LYS A 285 11.52 1.20 -8.07
C LYS A 285 11.72 -0.09 -7.26
N ASP A 286 11.35 -0.11 -5.98
CA ASP A 286 11.46 -1.30 -5.14
C ASP A 286 10.18 -2.15 -5.26
N PRO A 287 10.24 -3.37 -5.83
CA PRO A 287 9.06 -4.24 -5.96
C PRO A 287 8.35 -4.52 -4.63
N LYS A 288 9.08 -4.55 -3.51
CA LYS A 288 8.55 -4.81 -2.17
C LYS A 288 7.83 -3.60 -1.56
N CYS A 289 8.09 -2.39 -2.05
CA CYS A 289 7.54 -1.19 -1.43
C CYS A 289 6.07 -0.99 -1.78
N LEU A 290 5.23 -0.83 -0.75
CA LEU A 290 3.81 -0.47 -0.89
C LEU A 290 3.54 0.95 -0.38
N SER A 291 4.36 1.49 0.52
CA SER A 291 4.32 2.90 0.93
C SER A 291 5.68 3.41 1.39
N SER A 292 5.81 4.73 1.46
CA SER A 292 7.03 5.42 1.88
C SER A 292 6.73 6.53 2.88
N GLU A 293 7.66 6.76 3.80
CA GLU A 293 7.62 7.86 4.76
C GLU A 293 8.83 8.78 4.52
N TYR A 294 8.58 10.08 4.49
CA TYR A 294 9.60 11.10 4.27
C TYR A 294 9.62 12.13 5.40
N ARG A 295 10.81 12.46 5.88
CA ARG A 295 11.05 13.55 6.83
C ARG A 295 11.82 14.70 6.16
N PRO A 296 11.17 15.84 5.87
CA PRO A 296 11.81 16.94 5.14
C PRO A 296 13.04 17.54 5.81
N SER A 297 13.05 17.63 7.14
CA SER A 297 14.12 18.32 7.89
C SER A 297 15.51 17.70 7.77
N ASN A 298 15.61 16.43 7.41
CA ASN A 298 16.89 15.73 7.25
C ASN A 298 16.93 14.79 6.03
N GLY A 299 15.89 14.81 5.19
CA GLY A 299 15.82 13.99 3.98
C GLY A 299 15.71 12.49 4.24
N ARG A 300 15.36 12.04 5.45
CA ARG A 300 15.17 10.62 5.72
C ARG A 300 13.98 10.07 4.94
N CYS A 301 14.19 8.92 4.30
CA CYS A 301 13.19 8.16 3.59
C CYS A 301 13.14 6.74 4.16
N TRP A 302 11.96 6.26 4.49
CA TRP A 302 11.72 4.89 4.97
C TRP A 302 10.73 4.19 4.06
N LEU A 303 10.97 2.92 3.75
CA LEU A 303 10.11 2.12 2.87
C LEU A 303 9.42 1.00 3.64
N TYR A 304 8.14 0.80 3.35
CA TYR A 304 7.25 -0.14 4.01
C TYR A 304 6.68 -1.15 3.01
N ALA A 305 6.52 -2.40 3.47
CA ALA A 305 5.93 -3.48 2.67
C ALA A 305 4.41 -3.54 2.81
N GLU A 306 3.82 -2.50 3.40
CA GLU A 306 2.41 -2.33 3.71
C GLU A 306 1.96 -0.94 3.18
N PRO A 307 0.69 -0.76 2.80
CA PRO A 307 0.15 0.54 2.42
C PRO A 307 0.10 1.50 3.62
N VAL A 308 -0.07 2.81 3.37
CA VAL A 308 -0.08 3.85 4.42
C VAL A 308 -1.12 3.55 5.50
N ALA A 309 -2.30 3.07 5.10
CA ALA A 309 -3.40 2.71 6.00
C ALA A 309 -3.00 1.70 7.10
N THR A 310 -1.94 0.92 6.88
CA THR A 310 -1.40 -0.06 7.84
C THR A 310 -0.04 0.36 8.39
N ALA A 311 0.85 0.88 7.54
CA ALA A 311 2.20 1.26 7.91
C ALA A 311 2.26 2.44 8.91
N LYS A 312 1.30 3.37 8.81
CA LYS A 312 1.20 4.52 9.70
C LYS A 312 0.64 4.09 11.05
N THR A 313 1.49 4.18 12.07
CA THR A 313 1.12 3.78 13.45
C THR A 313 0.76 4.95 14.35
N LYS A 314 1.16 6.17 13.97
CA LYS A 314 0.94 7.39 14.74
C LYS A 314 0.52 8.55 13.85
N ASN A 315 -0.37 9.38 14.37
CA ASN A 315 -0.68 10.68 13.78
C ASN A 315 0.41 11.69 14.15
N ASP A 316 0.89 12.44 13.17
CA ASP A 316 1.79 13.56 13.39
C ASP A 316 1.08 14.86 13.02
N THR A 317 0.52 15.55 14.02
CA THR A 317 -0.17 16.82 13.82
C THR A 317 0.78 17.99 13.53
N THR A 318 2.10 17.78 13.63
CA THR A 318 3.11 18.81 13.38
C THR A 318 3.60 18.86 11.94
N GLY A 319 3.30 17.83 11.13
CA GLY A 319 3.78 17.74 9.74
C GLY A 319 5.30 17.58 9.66
N THR A 320 5.89 16.83 10.58
CA THR A 320 7.31 16.47 10.57
C THR A 320 7.59 15.29 9.64
N TYR A 321 6.65 14.34 9.57
CA TYR A 321 6.75 13.11 8.79
C TYR A 321 5.53 12.96 7.88
N PHE A 322 5.76 12.52 6.64
CA PHE A 322 4.72 12.39 5.62
C PHE A 322 4.76 11.02 4.96
N PHE A 323 3.62 10.34 4.94
CA PHE A 323 3.41 9.07 4.29
C PHE A 323 2.80 9.22 2.89
N TYR A 324 3.20 8.32 2.00
CA TYR A 324 2.71 8.21 0.63
C TYR A 324 2.59 6.74 0.24
N ASP A 325 1.43 6.32 -0.23
CA ASP A 325 1.28 5.05 -0.94
C ASP A 325 2.12 5.03 -2.22
N ARG A 326 2.51 3.83 -2.67
CA ARG A 326 3.37 3.61 -3.86
C ARG A 326 2.80 4.25 -5.13
N ASN A 327 1.48 4.29 -5.26
CA ASN A 327 0.75 4.81 -6.41
C ASN A 327 0.40 6.31 -6.28
N CYS A 328 0.89 7.00 -5.24
CA CYS A 328 0.81 8.45 -5.19
C CYS A 328 1.56 9.10 -6.36
N PRO A 329 1.03 10.19 -6.95
CA PRO A 329 1.78 10.98 -7.91
C PRO A 329 3.12 11.41 -7.31
N VAL A 330 4.20 11.17 -8.06
CA VAL A 330 5.53 11.62 -7.66
C VAL A 330 5.54 13.14 -7.68
N LEU A 331 5.77 13.75 -6.52
CA LEU A 331 5.78 15.20 -6.38
C LEU A 331 7.07 15.77 -6.98
N PRO A 332 6.98 16.87 -7.76
CA PRO A 332 8.16 17.56 -8.24
C PRO A 332 8.95 18.16 -7.05
N PRO A 333 10.28 18.33 -7.20
CA PRO A 333 11.06 19.11 -6.25
C PRO A 333 10.47 20.52 -6.06
N VAL A 334 10.23 20.92 -4.81
CA VAL A 334 9.85 22.31 -4.51
C VAL A 334 11.12 23.14 -4.52
N VAL A 335 11.29 23.96 -5.56
CA VAL A 335 12.46 24.84 -5.72
C VAL A 335 12.34 26.02 -4.75
N GLN A 336 13.34 26.20 -3.89
CA GLN A 336 13.41 27.24 -2.88
C GLN A 336 14.46 28.29 -3.24
N CYS A 337 14.00 29.50 -3.56
CA CYS A 337 14.86 30.62 -3.96
C CYS A 337 14.77 31.78 -2.97
N LYS A 338 15.92 32.42 -2.70
CA LYS A 338 16.04 33.58 -1.80
C LYS A 338 15.44 33.32 -0.42
N VAL A 339 15.69 32.14 0.14
CA VAL A 339 15.20 31.80 1.48
C VAL A 339 16.13 32.39 2.54
N PRO A 340 15.67 33.27 3.44
CA PRO A 340 16.53 33.83 4.48
C PRO A 340 16.97 32.75 5.47
N GLY A 341 18.27 32.57 5.66
CA GLY A 341 18.81 31.57 6.59
C GLY A 341 20.30 31.35 6.46
N ASP A 342 20.89 30.71 7.46
CA ASP A 342 22.30 30.28 7.46
C ASP A 342 22.42 28.73 7.55
N GLY A 343 23.52 28.22 7.00
CA GLY A 343 23.92 26.82 7.10
C GLY A 343 25.34 26.68 7.64
N SER A 344 25.71 25.46 7.98
CA SER A 344 27.04 25.15 8.55
C SER A 344 27.77 24.00 7.86
N SER A 345 27.08 23.25 6.99
CA SER A 345 27.56 22.02 6.35
C SER A 345 27.94 22.20 4.87
N TYR A 346 28.38 23.41 4.49
CA TYR A 346 28.88 23.64 3.14
C TYR A 346 30.17 22.86 2.89
N TYR A 347 30.38 22.43 1.64
CA TYR A 347 31.61 21.72 1.24
C TYR A 347 32.62 22.65 0.56
N LYS A 348 32.18 23.83 0.11
CA LYS A 348 32.99 24.79 -0.63
C LYS A 348 32.50 26.21 -0.36
N SER A 349 33.44 27.16 -0.29
CA SER A 349 33.13 28.58 -0.17
C SER A 349 34.02 29.41 -1.07
N LEU A 350 33.49 30.52 -1.57
CA LEU A 350 34.17 31.44 -2.46
C LEU A 350 33.67 32.88 -2.22
N THR A 351 34.42 33.85 -2.72
CA THR A 351 33.98 35.24 -2.80
C THR A 351 33.70 35.55 -4.26
N VAL A 352 32.50 36.05 -4.55
CA VAL A 352 32.05 36.40 -5.90
C VAL A 352 31.85 37.91 -6.02
N THR A 353 32.04 38.43 -7.23
CA THR A 353 31.96 39.87 -7.51
C THR A 353 30.68 40.28 -8.27
N GLY A 354 30.11 39.39 -9.09
CA GLY A 354 28.82 39.58 -9.78
C GLY A 354 27.60 39.27 -8.90
N GLY A 355 27.82 39.09 -7.60
CA GLY A 355 26.78 38.90 -6.60
C GLY A 355 26.10 37.53 -6.64
N VAL A 356 24.79 37.51 -6.38
CA VAL A 356 24.03 36.25 -6.28
C VAL A 356 24.06 35.45 -7.59
N SER A 357 24.12 36.11 -8.74
CA SER A 357 24.17 35.46 -10.06
C SER A 357 25.43 34.60 -10.21
N ASP A 358 26.59 35.13 -9.81
CA ASP A 358 27.85 34.37 -9.81
C ASP A 358 27.80 33.22 -8.81
N CYS A 359 27.18 33.40 -7.63
CA CYS A 359 27.05 32.36 -6.63
C CYS A 359 26.17 31.19 -7.11
N GLN A 360 25.00 31.50 -7.68
CA GLN A 360 24.12 30.50 -8.27
C GLN A 360 24.76 29.84 -9.49
N SER A 361 25.50 30.59 -10.32
CA SER A 361 26.25 30.03 -11.45
C SER A 361 27.35 29.08 -11.00
N ALA A 362 28.08 29.43 -9.94
CA ALA A 362 29.07 28.55 -9.33
C ALA A 362 28.44 27.24 -8.83
N CYS A 363 27.23 27.29 -8.27
CA CYS A 363 26.48 26.09 -7.90
C CYS A 363 26.03 25.28 -9.13
N LYS A 364 25.44 25.93 -10.14
CA LYS A 364 24.95 25.24 -11.34
C LYS A 364 26.05 24.51 -12.11
N ASN A 365 27.27 25.07 -12.10
CA ASN A 365 28.45 24.52 -12.77
C ASN A 365 29.23 23.51 -11.91
N ASP A 366 28.81 23.24 -10.68
CA ASP A 366 29.43 22.26 -9.79
C ASP A 366 28.46 21.08 -9.63
N ASP A 367 28.83 19.91 -10.18
CA ASP A 367 27.97 18.72 -10.18
C ASP A 367 27.58 18.25 -8.79
N LYS A 368 28.40 18.57 -7.78
CA LYS A 368 28.12 18.21 -6.39
C LYS A 368 27.13 19.17 -5.73
N CYS A 369 26.90 20.35 -6.31
CA CYS A 369 26.04 21.35 -5.71
C CYS A 369 24.56 21.02 -5.91
N SER A 370 23.79 21.15 -4.84
CA SER A 370 22.32 21.11 -4.85
C SER A 370 21.73 22.43 -4.35
N SER A 371 22.47 23.21 -3.56
CA SER A 371 22.06 24.56 -3.17
C SER A 371 23.26 25.46 -2.83
N SER A 372 23.01 26.76 -2.77
CA SER A 372 23.98 27.78 -2.44
C SER A 372 23.44 28.76 -1.40
N GLU A 373 24.33 29.27 -0.56
CA GLU A 373 24.07 30.36 0.38
C GLU A 373 24.90 31.58 -0.02
N TYR A 374 24.27 32.75 -0.07
CA TYR A 374 24.90 33.99 -0.48
C TYR A 374 24.73 35.08 0.60
N LYS A 375 25.84 35.77 0.93
CA LYS A 375 25.86 36.94 1.81
C LYS A 375 26.16 38.21 1.01
N PRO A 376 25.15 39.04 0.71
CA PRO A 376 25.31 40.21 -0.17
C PRO A 376 26.38 41.20 0.26
N SER A 377 26.48 41.49 1.57
CA SER A 377 27.39 42.52 2.10
C SER A 377 28.87 42.22 1.93
N THR A 378 29.23 40.97 1.62
CA THR A 378 30.63 40.53 1.51
C THR A 378 30.94 39.81 0.19
N GLY A 379 29.92 39.54 -0.63
CA GLY A 379 30.06 38.67 -1.80
C GLY A 379 30.42 37.22 -1.46
N ARG A 380 30.31 36.80 -0.19
CA ARG A 380 30.59 35.42 0.20
C ARG A 380 29.50 34.49 -0.30
N CYS A 381 29.92 33.36 -0.87
CA CYS A 381 29.09 32.30 -1.40
C CYS A 381 29.54 30.96 -0.81
N TRP A 382 28.60 30.12 -0.40
CA TRP A 382 28.85 28.78 0.11
C TRP A 382 28.01 27.77 -0.67
N LEU A 383 28.62 26.65 -1.07
CA LEU A 383 27.97 25.59 -1.85
C LEU A 383 27.71 24.36 -0.97
N TYR A 384 26.53 23.77 -1.15
CA TYR A 384 26.01 22.65 -0.37
C TYR A 384 25.63 21.49 -1.27
N GLU A 385 25.87 20.26 -0.80
CA GLU A 385 25.50 19.03 -1.52
C GLU A 385 24.02 18.68 -1.40
N ARG A 386 23.32 19.40 -0.52
CA ARG A 386 21.91 19.21 -0.17
C ARG A 386 21.09 20.40 -0.65
N PRO A 387 19.81 20.20 -1.01
CA PRO A 387 18.91 21.30 -1.33
C PRO A 387 18.67 22.20 -0.11
N VAL A 388 18.12 23.39 -0.32
CA VAL A 388 17.84 24.40 0.70
C VAL A 388 17.02 23.82 1.85
N ALA A 389 16.03 22.98 1.55
CA ALA A 389 15.14 22.38 2.54
C ALA A 389 15.88 21.58 3.65
N ILE A 390 17.10 21.12 3.35
CA ILE A 390 17.95 20.35 4.26
C ILE A 390 19.19 21.15 4.69
N ALA A 391 19.80 21.90 3.76
CA ALA A 391 21.05 22.63 4.00
C ALA A 391 20.86 23.83 4.96
N LYS A 392 19.69 24.46 4.93
CA LYS A 392 19.37 25.61 5.78
C LYS A 392 19.07 25.13 7.20
N THR A 393 19.93 25.49 8.15
CA THR A 393 19.82 25.04 9.54
C THR A 393 19.22 26.08 10.47
N LYS A 394 19.25 27.37 10.11
CA LYS A 394 18.60 28.43 10.89
C LYS A 394 17.85 29.41 10.00
N ASN A 395 16.82 30.01 10.58
CA ASN A 395 16.12 31.15 9.98
C ASN A 395 16.91 32.43 10.26
N ASP A 396 17.15 33.22 9.22
CA ASP A 396 17.74 34.55 9.36
C ASP A 396 16.66 35.60 9.10
N THR A 397 16.07 36.13 10.18
CA THR A 397 15.04 37.17 10.08
C THR A 397 15.62 38.55 9.71
N THR A 398 16.94 38.68 9.66
CA THR A 398 17.63 39.95 9.33
C THR A 398 17.90 40.09 7.83
N GLY A 399 17.77 39.02 7.04
CA GLY A 399 18.05 39.02 5.61
C GLY A 399 19.54 39.26 5.30
N THR A 400 20.43 38.74 6.14
CA THR A 400 21.88 38.81 5.94
C THR A 400 22.37 37.69 5.02
N TYR A 401 21.76 36.51 5.10
CA TYR A 401 22.10 35.31 4.33
C TYR A 401 20.88 34.78 3.58
N PHE A 402 21.08 34.38 2.32
CA PHE A 402 20.02 33.86 1.46
C PHE A 402 20.42 32.54 0.80
N PHE A 403 19.53 31.55 0.90
CA PHE A 403 19.66 30.25 0.27
C PHE A 403 18.93 30.17 -1.06
N TYR A 404 19.52 29.42 -2.00
CA TYR A 404 18.99 29.15 -3.33
C TYR A 404 19.26 27.71 -3.72
N ASP A 405 18.23 26.97 -4.12
CA ASP A 405 18.40 25.69 -4.80
C ASP A 405 19.12 25.88 -6.14
N ARG A 406 19.81 24.83 -6.61
CA ARG A 406 20.53 24.84 -7.89
C ARG A 406 19.62 25.20 -9.06
N GLU A 407 18.36 24.76 -8.99
CA GLU A 407 17.34 24.94 -10.02
C GLU A 407 16.79 26.37 -10.07
N CYS A 408 17.09 27.21 -9.07
CA CYS A 408 16.66 28.61 -9.08
C CYS A 408 17.09 29.32 -10.37
N PRO A 409 16.20 30.11 -11.00
CA PRO A 409 16.58 30.89 -12.17
C PRO A 409 17.71 31.86 -11.80
N LEU A 410 18.62 32.09 -12.75
CA LEU A 410 19.62 33.12 -12.59
C LEU A 410 18.93 34.49 -12.69
N PRO A 411 19.25 35.45 -11.81
CA PRO A 411 18.70 36.78 -11.90
C PRO A 411 19.16 37.47 -13.18
N ILE A 412 18.24 38.19 -13.81
CA ILE A 412 18.49 38.98 -15.01
C ILE A 412 19.05 40.32 -14.55
N CYS A 413 20.31 40.61 -14.88
CA CYS A 413 21.03 41.78 -14.41
C CYS A 413 21.52 42.66 -15.56
N GLY A 414 20.60 43.11 -16.42
CA GLY A 414 20.94 44.01 -17.51
C GLY A 414 20.63 43.47 -18.90
N GLU A 415 19.44 42.90 -19.10
CA GLU A 415 19.01 42.42 -20.42
C GLU A 415 17.98 43.34 -21.05
N ASN A 416 18.06 43.49 -22.38
CA ASN A 416 17.04 44.20 -23.15
C ASN A 416 15.75 43.37 -23.20
N ARG A 417 14.74 43.81 -22.47
CA ARG A 417 13.46 43.13 -22.35
C ARG A 417 12.32 44.13 -22.34
N ASP A 418 11.15 43.69 -22.80
CA ASP A 418 9.93 44.49 -22.78
C ASP A 418 9.07 44.07 -21.59
N GLY A 419 8.87 45.01 -20.68
CA GLY A 419 8.13 44.83 -19.43
C GLY A 419 6.65 45.06 -19.61
N SER A 420 5.83 44.23 -18.97
CA SER A 420 4.39 44.48 -18.88
C SER A 420 3.91 44.44 -17.43
N SER A 421 2.84 45.16 -17.14
CA SER A 421 2.17 45.13 -15.83
C SER A 421 3.02 45.61 -14.65
N PHE A 422 3.82 46.68 -14.83
CA PHE A 422 4.40 47.40 -13.70
C PHE A 422 3.29 47.94 -12.78
N TYR A 423 3.55 47.99 -11.48
CA TYR A 423 2.56 48.49 -10.52
C TYR A 423 2.79 49.95 -10.12
N THR A 424 3.99 50.47 -10.37
CA THR A 424 4.32 51.88 -10.16
C THR A 424 5.48 52.30 -11.05
N SER A 425 5.59 53.61 -11.27
CA SER A 425 6.67 54.21 -12.04
C SER A 425 7.12 55.54 -11.43
N SER A 426 8.40 55.84 -11.51
CA SER A 426 9.00 57.10 -11.06
C SER A 426 9.99 57.65 -12.09
N LYS A 427 10.43 58.90 -11.88
CA LYS A 427 11.57 59.51 -12.57
C LYS A 427 12.79 59.44 -11.66
N GLU A 428 13.83 58.77 -12.13
CA GLU A 428 15.05 58.49 -11.39
C GLU A 428 16.26 59.02 -12.17
N SER A 429 17.19 59.65 -11.47
CA SER A 429 18.37 60.28 -12.07
C SER A 429 19.41 59.29 -12.59
N SER A 430 19.31 58.01 -12.20
CA SER A 430 20.24 56.96 -12.60
C SER A 430 19.62 55.57 -12.39
N LEU A 431 20.23 54.56 -13.03
CA LEU A 431 19.93 53.15 -12.80
C LEU A 431 20.03 52.78 -11.32
N LYS A 432 21.07 53.27 -10.64
CA LYS A 432 21.32 53.03 -9.21
C LYS A 432 20.24 53.67 -8.32
N SER A 433 19.70 54.83 -8.72
CA SER A 433 18.57 55.46 -8.05
C SER A 433 17.30 54.60 -8.21
N CYS A 434 17.01 54.13 -9.43
CA CYS A 434 15.89 53.22 -9.69
C CYS A 434 15.97 51.92 -8.87
N GLN A 435 17.14 51.29 -8.84
CA GLN A 435 17.38 50.12 -7.98
C GLN A 435 17.15 50.45 -6.50
N SER A 436 17.64 51.60 -6.02
CA SER A 436 17.47 52.01 -4.62
C SER A 436 15.99 52.21 -4.27
N THR A 437 15.19 52.73 -5.20
CA THR A 437 13.74 52.84 -5.06
C THR A 437 13.10 51.44 -4.99
N CYS A 438 13.50 50.52 -5.87
CA CYS A 438 13.05 49.12 -5.80
C CYS A 438 13.43 48.43 -4.47
N ILE A 439 14.66 48.59 -3.98
CA ILE A 439 15.14 47.94 -2.75
C ILE A 439 14.33 48.40 -1.52
N LYS A 440 13.93 49.68 -1.48
CA LYS A 440 13.11 50.25 -0.39
C LYS A 440 11.66 49.78 -0.44
N ASP A 441 11.15 49.41 -1.61
CA ASP A 441 9.81 48.88 -1.77
C ASP A 441 9.81 47.37 -1.55
N THR A 442 9.17 46.93 -0.47
CA THR A 442 9.07 45.50 -0.13
C THR A 442 8.32 44.69 -1.17
N LYS A 443 7.46 45.32 -1.97
CA LYS A 443 6.72 44.68 -3.07
C LYS A 443 7.58 44.52 -4.33
N CYS A 444 8.64 45.31 -4.49
CA CYS A 444 9.45 45.25 -5.70
C CYS A 444 10.31 43.98 -5.72
N LEU A 445 10.24 43.26 -6.84
CA LEU A 445 11.06 42.07 -7.12
C LEU A 445 11.94 42.26 -8.37
N SER A 446 11.53 43.13 -9.30
CA SER A 446 12.35 43.56 -10.44
C SER A 446 12.00 44.99 -10.86
N PHE A 447 12.89 45.60 -11.63
CA PHE A 447 12.72 46.95 -12.14
C PHE A 447 13.24 47.08 -13.57
N GLU A 448 12.68 48.04 -14.28
CA GLU A 448 13.08 48.44 -15.62
C GLU A 448 13.54 49.90 -15.57
N TYR A 449 14.67 50.19 -16.19
CA TYR A 449 15.20 51.54 -16.25
C TYR A 449 15.51 51.95 -17.68
N LYS A 450 15.02 53.14 -18.06
CA LYS A 450 15.33 53.76 -19.35
C LYS A 450 16.25 54.97 -19.16
N PRO A 451 17.54 54.88 -19.55
CA PRO A 451 18.50 55.95 -19.35
C PRO A 451 18.12 57.27 -20.05
N ASP A 452 17.56 57.20 -21.26
CA ASP A 452 17.28 58.37 -22.11
C ASP A 452 16.36 59.42 -21.46
N ASN A 453 15.46 58.96 -20.58
CA ASN A 453 14.46 59.81 -19.95
C ASN A 453 14.34 59.61 -18.45
N GLY A 454 15.16 58.74 -17.85
CA GLY A 454 15.16 58.43 -16.42
C GLY A 454 13.90 57.73 -15.93
N ASN A 455 13.09 57.11 -16.80
CA ASN A 455 11.94 56.35 -16.33
C ASN A 455 12.40 55.11 -15.58
N CYS A 456 11.77 54.87 -14.42
CA CYS A 456 11.93 53.69 -13.59
C CYS A 456 10.56 53.05 -13.40
N TRP A 457 10.42 51.78 -13.75
CA TRP A 457 9.20 51.01 -13.54
C TRP A 457 9.48 49.85 -12.59
N LEU A 458 8.61 49.66 -11.59
CA LEU A 458 8.75 48.60 -10.59
C LEU A 458 7.71 47.50 -10.80
N PHE A 459 8.15 46.27 -10.63
CA PHE A 459 7.35 45.07 -10.85
C PHE A 459 7.33 44.19 -9.60
N ALA A 460 6.17 43.56 -9.37
CA ALA A 460 5.93 42.71 -8.21
C ALA A 460 6.29 41.24 -8.46
N LYS A 461 6.96 40.95 -9.58
CA LYS A 461 7.46 39.63 -9.99
C LYS A 461 8.91 39.74 -10.43
N SER A 462 9.58 38.61 -10.61
CA SER A 462 10.95 38.58 -11.14
C SER A 462 11.00 39.14 -12.56
N ALA A 463 12.18 39.59 -13.01
CA ALA A 463 12.38 40.11 -14.36
C ALA A 463 11.99 39.05 -15.40
N ALA A 464 12.24 37.77 -15.12
CA ALA A 464 11.89 36.66 -16.01
C ALA A 464 10.38 36.49 -16.22
N GLU A 465 9.58 36.76 -15.19
CA GLU A 465 8.12 36.64 -15.23
C GLU A 465 7.42 37.91 -15.72
N SER A 466 8.08 39.06 -15.58
CA SER A 466 7.51 40.38 -15.91
C SER A 466 7.87 40.89 -17.29
N SER A 467 8.74 40.19 -18.02
CA SER A 467 9.26 40.68 -19.29
C SER A 467 9.56 39.59 -20.30
N THR A 468 9.61 39.99 -21.57
CA THR A 468 10.03 39.12 -22.69
C THR A 468 11.24 39.70 -23.40
N PRO A 469 12.13 38.88 -23.99
CA PRO A 469 13.29 39.38 -24.75
C PRO A 469 12.85 40.38 -25.84
N SER A 470 13.55 41.51 -25.93
CA SER A 470 13.20 42.59 -26.85
C SER A 470 14.42 43.22 -27.50
N ALA A 471 14.27 43.71 -28.73
CA ALA A 471 15.27 44.53 -29.40
C ALA A 471 15.28 45.99 -28.92
N ALA A 472 14.33 46.36 -28.06
CA ALA A 472 14.22 47.71 -27.53
C ALA A 472 15.32 47.99 -26.47
N THR A 473 15.71 49.25 -26.29
CA THR A 473 16.80 49.69 -25.39
C THR A 473 16.43 49.74 -23.90
N TRP A 474 15.44 48.95 -23.48
CA TRP A 474 14.92 48.98 -22.12
C TRP A 474 15.59 47.88 -21.34
N VAL A 475 16.26 48.25 -20.26
CA VAL A 475 17.12 47.32 -19.57
C VAL A 475 16.46 46.86 -18.28
N PHE A 476 16.21 45.56 -18.19
CA PHE A 476 15.57 44.89 -17.08
C PHE A 476 16.58 44.34 -16.08
N TYR A 477 16.21 44.46 -14.81
CA TYR A 477 17.01 44.02 -13.67
C TYR A 477 16.12 43.36 -12.62
N ASP A 478 16.51 42.19 -12.14
CA ASP A 478 16.03 41.69 -10.85
C ASP A 478 16.56 42.59 -9.72
N ARG A 479 15.78 42.71 -8.65
CA ARG A 479 16.05 43.64 -7.53
C ARG A 479 17.46 43.50 -6.95
N ASP A 480 17.95 42.28 -6.82
CA ASP A 480 19.19 41.96 -6.10
C ASP A 480 20.45 41.99 -6.99
N CYS A 481 20.34 42.49 -8.22
CA CYS A 481 21.47 42.57 -9.13
C CYS A 481 22.59 43.47 -8.62
N VAL A 482 23.84 43.05 -8.79
CA VAL A 482 24.99 43.94 -8.62
C VAL A 482 25.11 44.77 -9.88
N LEU A 483 24.90 46.08 -9.75
CA LEU A 483 25.04 46.99 -10.88
C LEU A 483 26.51 47.24 -11.22
N PRO A 484 26.87 47.33 -12.52
CA PRO A 484 28.18 47.81 -12.92
C PRO A 484 28.41 49.25 -12.39
N ASN A 485 29.65 49.53 -11.98
CA ASN A 485 30.05 50.83 -11.45
C ASN A 485 30.03 51.94 -12.51
#